data_AF-A0A917W828-F1
#
_entry.id   AF-A0A917W828-F1
#
_cell.length_a   1.000
_cell.length_b   1.000
_cell.length_c   1.000
_cell.angle_alpha   90.00
_cell.angle_beta   90.00
_cell.angle_gamma   90.00
#
_symmetry.space_group_name_H-M   'P 1'
#
loop_
_entity.id
_entity.type
_entity.pdbx_description
1 polymer ?
#
loop_
_entity_poly.entity_id
_entity_poly.type
_entity_poly.pdbx_seq_one_letter_code
_entity_poly.pdbx_strand_id
1 'polypeptide(L)'
;MDELSQEWFELRDHRRRLYSRAVWVPVYGTILPLERGRYPEVGHVEETLAVGSAVIFNDKREKAEELDWHYWSLDNTTPYLDGDGQYFEAESFYDDPDGRLGLRLVLTRYLNSTHPRHVFINQDFVMAYGLLEEGDYWLRPEEGYEQVVRLTRKEDGTVVFVEIRAEYLKDYLAARNAALRLYYYRQRRAILQHDPKFDWPEDFSLVSEPNDSLEVRCHEIDASGDFPGTTWAVFKAWRTDVDADEEVPDFSLHDDEATKTGSVAQIV
;
A
#
# COMPACT_ATOMS: atom_id res chain seq x y z
N MET A 1 -23.48 -1.28 21.94
CA MET A 1 -22.47 -2.32 22.27
C MET A 1 -22.67 -3.60 21.45
N ASP A 2 -23.56 -3.60 20.44
CA ASP A 2 -23.69 -4.67 19.43
C ASP A 2 -22.66 -4.56 18.27
N GLU A 3 -21.65 -3.69 18.38
CA GLU A 3 -20.85 -3.20 17.23
C GLU A 3 -19.56 -4.02 16.97
N LEU A 4 -19.10 -4.85 17.91
CA LEU A 4 -17.82 -5.58 17.83
C LEU A 4 -18.05 -7.09 18.07
N SER A 5 -18.66 -7.78 17.11
CA SER A 5 -18.88 -9.23 17.16
C SER A 5 -17.68 -10.01 16.61
N GLN A 6 -17.61 -11.31 16.91
CA GLN A 6 -16.64 -12.21 16.28
C GLN A 6 -16.68 -12.08 14.74
N GLU A 7 -17.88 -12.02 14.14
CA GLU A 7 -18.05 -11.88 12.69
C GLU A 7 -17.46 -10.58 12.12
N TRP A 8 -17.43 -9.51 12.91
CA TRP A 8 -16.85 -8.23 12.52
C TRP A 8 -15.32 -8.33 12.38
N PHE A 9 -14.65 -8.94 13.36
CA PHE A 9 -13.21 -9.20 13.32
C PHE A 9 -12.82 -10.21 12.24
N GLU A 10 -13.71 -11.15 11.92
CA GLU A 10 -13.52 -12.11 10.83
C GLU A 10 -13.79 -11.52 9.42
N LEU A 11 -14.06 -10.22 9.31
CA LEU A 11 -14.28 -9.50 8.05
C LEU A 11 -15.37 -10.12 7.15
N ARG A 12 -16.38 -10.79 7.72
CA ARG A 12 -17.36 -11.58 6.95
C ARG A 12 -18.13 -10.76 5.90
N ASP A 13 -18.36 -9.49 6.17
CA ASP A 13 -19.00 -8.53 5.27
C ASP A 13 -18.13 -8.16 4.07
N HIS A 14 -16.81 -8.11 4.23
CA HIS A 14 -15.87 -7.83 3.15
C HIS A 14 -15.56 -9.06 2.29
N ARG A 15 -15.51 -10.26 2.89
CA ARG A 15 -15.25 -11.51 2.16
C ARG A 15 -16.27 -11.81 1.05
N ARG A 16 -17.48 -11.27 1.17
CA ARG A 16 -18.55 -11.44 0.15
C ARG A 16 -18.48 -10.42 -0.98
N ARG A 17 -17.68 -9.35 -0.85
CA ARG A 17 -17.58 -8.27 -1.82
C ARG A 17 -16.45 -8.54 -2.81
N LEU A 18 -16.80 -8.73 -4.07
CA LEU A 18 -15.84 -8.83 -5.16
C LEU A 18 -15.62 -7.46 -5.80
N TYR A 19 -14.38 -6.97 -5.84
CA TYR A 19 -14.05 -5.72 -6.53
C TYR A 19 -14.39 -5.77 -8.03
N SER A 20 -14.44 -6.95 -8.64
CA SER A 20 -14.90 -7.14 -10.02
C SER A 20 -16.35 -6.70 -10.27
N ARG A 21 -17.16 -6.61 -9.21
CA ARG A 21 -18.55 -6.16 -9.23
C ARG A 21 -18.74 -4.76 -8.63
N ALA A 22 -17.68 -4.13 -8.13
CA ALA A 22 -17.76 -2.79 -7.58
C ALA A 22 -17.91 -1.76 -8.70
N VAL A 23 -18.60 -0.65 -8.41
CA VAL A 23 -18.65 0.52 -9.31
C VAL A 23 -17.32 1.27 -9.29
N TRP A 24 -16.72 1.37 -8.11
CA TRP A 24 -15.42 1.99 -7.89
C TRP A 24 -14.42 0.93 -7.45
N VAL A 25 -13.30 0.85 -8.17
CA VAL A 25 -12.21 -0.07 -7.88
C VAL A 25 -11.09 0.73 -7.22
N PRO A 26 -10.70 0.42 -5.97
CA PRO A 26 -9.54 1.03 -5.37
C PRO A 26 -8.28 0.53 -6.07
N VAL A 27 -7.42 1.45 -6.50
CA VAL A 27 -6.21 1.12 -7.28
C VAL A 27 -4.93 1.56 -6.60
N TYR A 28 -5.03 2.38 -5.55
CA TYR A 28 -3.88 2.89 -4.81
C TYR A 28 -4.26 3.48 -3.45
N GLY A 29 -3.39 3.30 -2.47
CA GLY A 29 -3.32 4.09 -1.25
C GLY A 29 -3.81 3.38 0.00
N THR A 30 -3.88 4.13 1.10
CA THR A 30 -4.33 3.64 2.40
C THR A 30 -5.33 4.60 3.01
N ILE A 31 -6.45 4.06 3.50
CA ILE A 31 -7.48 4.80 4.23
C ILE A 31 -7.86 4.08 5.51
N LEU A 32 -8.47 4.83 6.43
CA LEU A 32 -9.12 4.31 7.62
C LEU A 32 -10.65 4.47 7.46
N PRO A 33 -11.38 3.48 6.91
CA PRO A 33 -12.83 3.60 6.73
C PRO A 33 -13.59 3.83 8.06
N LEU A 34 -13.00 3.39 9.16
CA LEU A 34 -13.51 3.62 10.51
C LEU A 34 -12.33 3.91 11.44
N GLU A 35 -12.39 5.00 12.17
CA GLU A 35 -11.46 5.31 13.26
C GLU A 35 -12.25 5.97 14.39
N ARG A 36 -12.19 5.40 15.59
CA ARG A 36 -12.84 5.92 16.79
C ARG A 36 -11.96 5.66 17.99
N GLY A 37 -11.98 6.60 18.95
CA GLY A 37 -11.15 6.51 20.15
C GLY A 37 -9.65 6.64 19.86
N ARG A 38 -8.85 6.69 20.91
CA ARG A 38 -7.40 6.89 20.80
C ARG A 38 -6.68 5.58 21.12
N TYR A 39 -5.80 5.12 20.25
CA TYR A 39 -4.93 3.98 20.58
C TYR A 39 -3.92 4.37 21.68
N PRO A 40 -3.64 3.52 22.70
CA PRO A 40 -4.18 2.18 22.96
C PRO A 40 -5.29 2.17 24.04
N GLU A 41 -6.14 3.20 24.08
CA GLU A 41 -7.19 3.32 25.10
C GLU A 41 -8.38 2.39 24.80
N VAL A 42 -9.01 1.89 25.87
CA VAL A 42 -10.25 1.10 25.77
C VAL A 42 -11.32 1.86 24.98
N GLY A 43 -11.95 1.17 24.03
CA GLY A 43 -12.94 1.76 23.14
C GLY A 43 -12.35 2.31 21.83
N HIS A 44 -11.02 2.26 21.65
CA HIS A 44 -10.42 2.46 20.33
C HIS A 44 -10.91 1.37 19.36
N VAL A 45 -11.30 1.78 18.15
CA VAL A 45 -11.73 0.92 17.04
C VAL A 45 -11.18 1.50 15.75
N GLU A 46 -10.57 0.67 14.93
CA GLU A 46 -9.97 1.05 13.65
C GLU A 46 -10.29 -0.01 12.59
N GLU A 47 -10.66 0.43 11.39
CA GLU A 47 -10.60 -0.35 10.17
C GLU A 47 -9.57 0.29 9.24
N THR A 48 -8.67 -0.52 8.69
CA THR A 48 -7.64 -0.10 7.73
C THR A 48 -7.86 -0.81 6.41
N LEU A 49 -7.76 -0.06 5.31
CA LEU A 49 -7.71 -0.59 3.96
C LEU A 49 -6.49 -0.01 3.25
N ALA A 50 -5.52 -0.88 2.92
CA ALA A 50 -4.39 -0.55 2.06
C ALA A 50 -4.56 -1.29 0.73
N VAL A 51 -4.39 -0.59 -0.39
CA VAL A 51 -4.65 -1.12 -1.72
C VAL A 51 -3.60 -0.64 -2.69
N GLY A 52 -3.28 -1.50 -3.63
CA GLY A 52 -3.12 -1.01 -4.97
C GLY A 52 -2.91 -2.09 -5.99
N SER A 53 -2.39 -1.63 -7.11
CA SER A 53 -2.60 -2.32 -8.36
C SER A 53 -1.39 -2.32 -9.26
N ALA A 54 -1.41 -3.31 -10.14
CA ALA A 54 -0.61 -3.37 -11.34
C ALA A 54 -1.50 -3.82 -12.51
N VAL A 55 -1.30 -3.22 -13.68
CA VAL A 55 -1.88 -3.71 -14.93
C VAL A 55 -0.92 -4.74 -15.48
N ILE A 56 -1.35 -5.98 -15.62
CA ILE A 56 -0.54 -7.11 -16.07
C ILE A 56 -0.95 -7.48 -17.49
N PHE A 57 0.01 -7.61 -18.39
CA PHE A 57 -0.28 -8.07 -19.75
C PHE A 57 -0.78 -9.51 -19.73
N ASN A 58 -1.76 -9.84 -20.58
CA ASN A 58 -2.43 -11.13 -20.51
C ASN A 58 -1.49 -12.33 -20.75
N ASP A 59 -0.44 -12.15 -21.57
CA ASP A 59 0.60 -13.15 -21.83
C ASP A 59 1.60 -13.31 -20.67
N LYS A 60 1.56 -12.42 -19.67
CA LYS A 60 2.44 -12.41 -18.50
C LYS A 60 1.72 -12.82 -17.21
N ARG A 61 0.44 -13.21 -17.32
CA ARG A 61 -0.42 -13.47 -16.16
C ARG A 61 0.11 -14.56 -15.24
N GLU A 62 0.56 -15.69 -15.78
CA GLU A 62 1.06 -16.81 -14.96
C GLU A 62 2.23 -16.37 -14.08
N LYS A 63 3.21 -15.66 -14.66
CA LYS A 63 4.36 -15.11 -13.92
C LYS A 63 3.94 -14.09 -12.87
N ALA A 64 2.93 -13.28 -13.14
CA ALA A 64 2.42 -12.31 -12.17
C ALA A 64 1.69 -12.95 -10.98
N GLU A 65 1.16 -14.17 -11.11
CA GLU A 65 0.54 -14.91 -9.99
C GLU A 65 1.57 -15.39 -8.96
N GLU A 66 2.85 -15.47 -9.33
CA GLU A 66 3.96 -15.81 -8.42
C GLU A 66 4.38 -14.63 -7.53
N LEU A 67 3.93 -13.41 -7.85
CA LEU A 67 4.28 -12.21 -7.10
C LEU A 67 3.43 -12.08 -5.84
N ASP A 68 4.12 -11.99 -4.71
CA ASP A 68 3.57 -11.69 -3.40
C ASP A 68 3.31 -10.17 -3.20
N TRP A 69 2.64 -9.82 -2.11
CA TRP A 69 2.32 -8.45 -1.67
C TRP A 69 3.53 -7.51 -1.67
N HIS A 70 4.72 -8.00 -1.34
CA HIS A 70 5.94 -7.21 -1.27
C HIS A 70 6.37 -6.56 -2.59
N TYR A 71 5.94 -7.12 -3.73
CA TYR A 71 6.26 -6.55 -5.05
C TYR A 71 5.41 -5.34 -5.42
N TRP A 72 4.32 -5.13 -4.69
CA TRP A 72 3.39 -4.05 -4.92
C TRP A 72 3.50 -2.90 -3.90
N SER A 73 4.37 -3.01 -2.87
CA SER A 73 4.45 -1.98 -1.83
C SER A 73 4.47 -0.58 -2.45
N LEU A 74 3.78 0.37 -1.81
CA LEU A 74 3.56 1.76 -2.25
C LEU A 74 4.90 2.44 -2.52
N ASP A 75 5.54 2.09 -3.61
CA ASP A 75 6.94 2.32 -3.86
C ASP A 75 7.09 3.55 -4.71
N ASN A 76 8.26 4.16 -4.58
CA ASN A 76 8.63 5.30 -5.38
C ASN A 76 8.76 4.86 -6.84
N THR A 77 7.90 5.36 -7.72
CA THR A 77 7.95 5.04 -9.15
C THR A 77 9.02 5.91 -9.80
N THR A 78 10.23 5.36 -9.92
CA THR A 78 11.40 6.07 -10.42
C THR A 78 11.89 5.37 -11.69
N PRO A 79 12.08 6.11 -12.80
CA PRO A 79 12.74 5.52 -13.95
C PRO A 79 14.20 5.21 -13.60
N TYR A 80 14.75 4.15 -14.16
CA TYR A 80 16.14 3.77 -13.91
C TYR A 80 16.79 3.17 -15.15
N LEU A 81 18.12 3.10 -15.12
CA LEU A 81 18.94 2.38 -16.10
C LEU A 81 19.48 1.15 -15.38
N ASP A 82 19.35 -0.03 -15.96
CA ASP A 82 19.99 -1.22 -15.40
C ASP A 82 21.49 -1.27 -15.69
N GLY A 83 22.15 -2.33 -15.23
CA GLY A 83 23.59 -2.55 -15.44
C GLY A 83 23.97 -2.76 -16.91
N ASP A 84 23.03 -3.17 -17.76
CA ASP A 84 23.24 -3.41 -19.19
C ASP A 84 22.93 -2.18 -20.06
N GLY A 85 22.48 -1.08 -19.43
CA GLY A 85 22.15 0.17 -20.12
C GLY A 85 20.74 0.20 -20.70
N GLN A 86 19.85 -0.70 -20.28
CA GLN A 86 18.44 -0.66 -20.63
C GLN A 86 17.70 0.33 -19.73
N TYR A 87 16.95 1.24 -20.35
CA TYR A 87 16.12 2.21 -19.65
C TYR A 87 14.75 1.63 -19.33
N PHE A 88 14.31 1.84 -18.09
CA PHE A 88 13.00 1.47 -17.59
C PHE A 88 12.21 2.72 -17.23
N GLU A 89 11.02 2.84 -17.81
CA GLU A 89 10.10 3.94 -17.57
C GLU A 89 9.52 3.87 -16.15
N ALA A 90 9.13 5.02 -15.60
CA ALA A 90 8.54 5.10 -14.25
C ALA A 90 7.27 4.23 -14.11
N GLU A 91 6.52 4.04 -15.20
CA GLU A 91 5.31 3.23 -15.21
C GLU A 91 5.58 1.72 -15.26
N SER A 92 6.79 1.27 -15.59
CA SER A 92 7.05 -0.14 -15.88
C SER A 92 6.93 -1.00 -14.64
N PHE A 93 5.97 -1.93 -14.62
CA PHE A 93 5.75 -2.81 -13.48
C PHE A 93 6.48 -4.13 -13.67
N TYR A 94 7.43 -4.36 -12.75
CA TYR A 94 8.27 -5.54 -12.65
C TYR A 94 8.99 -5.89 -13.96
N ASP A 95 10.26 -5.50 -13.99
CA ASP A 95 11.14 -5.71 -15.12
C ASP A 95 12.10 -6.85 -14.80
N ASP A 96 11.88 -7.97 -15.46
CA ASP A 96 12.68 -9.19 -15.36
C ASP A 96 13.42 -9.39 -16.70
N PRO A 97 14.50 -10.17 -16.77
CA PRO A 97 15.12 -10.59 -18.03
C PRO A 97 14.13 -11.01 -19.13
N ASP A 98 12.97 -11.60 -18.78
CA ASP A 98 11.90 -11.98 -19.74
C ASP A 98 11.04 -10.80 -20.25
N GLY A 99 11.42 -9.58 -19.90
CA GLY A 99 10.74 -8.33 -20.19
C GLY A 99 9.74 -7.90 -19.11
N ARG A 100 9.14 -6.75 -19.36
CA ARG A 100 8.17 -6.08 -18.50
C ARG A 100 6.89 -6.91 -18.32
N LEU A 101 6.46 -7.13 -17.08
CA LEU A 101 5.20 -7.84 -16.80
C LEU A 101 3.96 -6.97 -17.02
N GLY A 102 4.10 -5.66 -16.89
CA GLY A 102 2.95 -4.77 -16.96
C GLY A 102 3.28 -3.30 -16.76
N LEU A 103 2.28 -2.52 -16.36
CA LEU A 103 2.43 -1.09 -16.06
C LEU A 103 1.67 -0.69 -14.79
N ARG A 104 2.06 0.45 -14.23
CA ARG A 104 1.42 1.09 -13.08
C ARG A 104 0.39 2.13 -13.55
N LEU A 105 -0.85 1.98 -13.10
CA LEU A 105 -1.92 2.99 -13.30
C LEU A 105 -1.73 4.23 -12.43
N VAL A 106 -1.07 4.07 -11.29
CA VAL A 106 -0.79 5.15 -10.34
C VAL A 106 0.72 5.19 -10.11
N LEU A 107 1.31 6.36 -10.35
CA LEU A 107 2.71 6.65 -10.11
C LEU A 107 2.82 7.41 -8.80
N THR A 108 3.89 7.15 -8.03
CA THR A 108 4.14 7.89 -6.80
C THR A 108 5.55 8.41 -6.74
N ARG A 109 5.69 9.66 -6.29
CA ARG A 109 6.98 10.26 -6.03
C ARG A 109 7.09 10.65 -4.57
N TYR A 110 8.00 9.99 -3.86
CA TYR A 110 8.47 10.42 -2.56
C TYR A 110 9.90 10.94 -2.69
N LEU A 111 10.11 12.20 -2.31
CA LEU A 111 11.42 12.84 -2.41
C LEU A 111 12.23 12.63 -1.13
N ASN A 112 11.66 13.00 0.02
CA ASN A 112 12.25 12.87 1.36
C ASN A 112 11.18 13.15 2.44
N SER A 113 11.57 13.08 3.71
CA SER A 113 10.66 13.23 4.86
C SER A 113 10.06 14.61 5.06
N THR A 114 10.56 15.65 4.38
CA THR A 114 10.03 17.01 4.49
C THR A 114 9.04 17.35 3.38
N HIS A 115 8.85 16.46 2.41
CA HIS A 115 7.94 16.67 1.28
C HIS A 115 6.82 15.64 1.29
N PRO A 116 5.57 16.04 1.00
CA PRO A 116 4.49 15.09 0.86
C PRO A 116 4.78 14.15 -0.31
N ARG A 117 4.25 12.93 -0.21
CA ARG A 117 4.26 12.00 -1.35
C ARG A 117 3.33 12.54 -2.43
N HIS A 118 3.85 12.65 -3.65
CA HIS A 118 3.05 13.01 -4.81
C HIS A 118 2.50 11.76 -5.48
N VAL A 119 1.27 11.84 -5.96
CA VAL A 119 0.55 10.74 -6.62
C VAL A 119 0.10 11.26 -7.98
N PHE A 120 0.39 10.50 -9.03
CA PHE A 120 0.03 10.84 -10.40
C PHE A 120 -0.76 9.68 -11.01
N ILE A 121 -1.81 10.00 -11.76
CA ILE A 121 -2.48 9.01 -12.60
C ILE A 121 -1.64 8.83 -13.87
N ASN A 122 -1.54 7.60 -14.35
CA ASN A 122 -0.82 7.28 -15.57
C ASN A 122 -1.34 8.15 -16.73
N GLN A 123 -0.42 8.83 -17.42
CA GLN A 123 -0.77 9.81 -18.45
C GLN A 123 -1.43 9.17 -19.68
N ASP A 124 -1.09 7.92 -20.02
CA ASP A 124 -1.79 7.18 -21.08
C ASP A 124 -3.27 7.00 -20.71
N PHE A 125 -3.58 6.66 -19.46
CA PHE A 125 -4.96 6.52 -18.99
C PHE A 125 -5.72 7.86 -19.00
N VAL A 126 -5.07 8.95 -18.55
CA VAL A 126 -5.62 10.31 -18.60
C VAL A 126 -5.95 10.72 -20.04
N MET A 127 -5.02 10.50 -20.97
CA MET A 127 -5.18 10.86 -22.37
C MET A 127 -6.18 9.96 -23.10
N ALA A 128 -6.21 8.66 -22.81
CA ALA A 128 -7.12 7.70 -23.43
C ALA A 128 -8.60 8.09 -23.26
N TYR A 129 -8.93 8.75 -22.14
CA TYR A 129 -10.28 9.24 -21.85
C TYR A 129 -10.43 10.75 -21.92
N GLY A 130 -9.38 11.51 -22.24
CA GLY A 130 -9.41 12.98 -22.27
C GLY A 130 -9.80 13.58 -20.92
N LEU A 131 -9.24 13.07 -19.82
CA LEU A 131 -9.66 13.44 -18.48
C LEU A 131 -9.18 14.84 -18.07
N LEU A 132 -10.04 15.55 -17.35
CA LEU A 132 -9.77 16.84 -16.74
C LEU A 132 -9.78 16.69 -15.21
N GLU A 133 -8.70 17.09 -14.54
CA GLU A 133 -8.64 17.12 -13.08
C GLU A 133 -9.39 18.34 -12.54
N GLU A 134 -10.43 18.11 -11.74
CA GLU A 134 -11.17 19.15 -11.01
C GLU A 134 -11.43 18.71 -9.58
N GLY A 135 -10.80 19.41 -8.63
CA GLY A 135 -10.90 19.06 -7.20
C GLY A 135 -10.47 17.61 -6.97
N ASP A 136 -11.29 16.84 -6.25
CA ASP A 136 -11.06 15.44 -5.89
C ASP A 136 -11.40 14.42 -6.99
N TYR A 137 -11.59 14.89 -8.24
CA TYR A 137 -12.04 14.03 -9.34
C TYR A 137 -11.25 14.27 -10.62
N TRP A 138 -11.13 13.21 -11.41
CA TRP A 138 -10.86 13.32 -12.85
C TRP A 138 -12.17 13.08 -13.59
N LEU A 139 -12.58 14.08 -14.35
CA LEU A 139 -13.84 14.11 -15.09
C LEU A 139 -13.58 13.85 -16.57
N ARG A 140 -14.55 13.26 -17.28
CA ARG A 140 -14.53 13.12 -18.74
C ARG A 140 -15.47 14.14 -19.39
N PRO A 141 -14.97 15.29 -19.88
CA PRO A 141 -15.84 16.34 -20.41
C PRO A 141 -16.66 15.91 -21.62
N GLU A 142 -16.09 15.07 -22.49
CA GLU A 142 -16.76 14.58 -23.71
C GLU A 142 -18.00 13.72 -23.42
N GLU A 143 -18.11 13.18 -22.22
CA GLU A 143 -19.22 12.36 -21.75
C GLU A 143 -19.95 13.05 -20.60
N GLY A 144 -20.23 14.35 -20.75
CA GLY A 144 -21.04 15.09 -19.79
C GLY A 144 -20.39 15.29 -18.41
N TYR A 145 -19.06 15.34 -18.36
CA TYR A 145 -18.28 15.50 -17.12
C TYR A 145 -18.46 14.34 -16.14
N GLU A 146 -18.62 13.12 -16.65
CA GLU A 146 -18.68 11.94 -15.80
C GLU A 146 -17.39 11.78 -14.97
N GLN A 147 -17.55 11.46 -13.68
CA GLN A 147 -16.42 11.16 -12.80
C GLN A 147 -15.81 9.83 -13.21
N VAL A 148 -14.51 9.78 -13.48
CA VAL A 148 -13.78 8.57 -13.89
C VAL A 148 -12.82 8.11 -12.80
N VAL A 149 -12.07 9.05 -12.20
CA VAL A 149 -11.17 8.81 -11.08
C VAL A 149 -11.61 9.64 -9.90
N ARG A 150 -11.58 9.06 -8.69
CA ARG A 150 -11.78 9.75 -7.42
C ARG A 150 -10.50 9.72 -6.62
N LEU A 151 -10.17 10.86 -6.03
CA LEU A 151 -9.03 11.05 -5.15
C LEU A 151 -9.55 11.29 -3.73
N THR A 152 -8.94 10.66 -2.74
CA THR A 152 -9.10 11.06 -1.34
C THR A 152 -7.85 11.81 -0.92
N ARG A 153 -8.04 13.01 -0.38
CA ARG A 153 -6.94 13.86 0.09
C ARG A 153 -7.03 14.10 1.60
N LYS A 154 -5.85 14.27 2.22
CA LYS A 154 -5.74 14.84 3.56
C LYS A 154 -6.00 16.35 3.51
N GLU A 155 -6.14 16.95 4.69
CA GLU A 155 -6.28 18.41 4.84
C GLU A 155 -5.13 19.20 4.21
N ASP A 156 -3.92 18.62 4.17
CA ASP A 156 -2.74 19.21 3.52
C ASP A 156 -2.71 19.06 1.99
N GLY A 157 -3.75 18.47 1.39
CA GLY A 157 -3.86 18.22 -0.04
C GLY A 157 -3.16 16.94 -0.54
N THR A 158 -2.49 16.20 0.33
CA THR A 158 -1.82 14.94 -0.05
C THR A 158 -2.86 13.89 -0.43
N VAL A 159 -2.73 13.32 -1.64
CA VAL A 159 -3.56 12.20 -2.09
C VAL A 159 -3.17 10.94 -1.32
N VAL A 160 -4.13 10.34 -0.64
CA VAL A 160 -3.95 9.12 0.16
C VAL A 160 -4.66 7.91 -0.41
N PHE A 161 -5.60 8.10 -1.33
CA PHE A 161 -6.35 7.02 -1.94
C PHE A 161 -6.82 7.39 -3.34
N VAL A 162 -6.84 6.41 -4.23
CA VAL A 162 -7.32 6.56 -5.61
C VAL A 162 -8.27 5.42 -5.94
N GLU A 163 -9.43 5.78 -6.48
CA GLU A 163 -10.42 4.84 -7.01
C GLU A 163 -10.72 5.17 -8.48
N ILE A 164 -10.93 4.15 -9.30
CA ILE A 164 -11.31 4.31 -10.71
C ILE A 164 -12.66 3.63 -10.93
N ARG A 165 -13.55 4.25 -11.71
CA ARG A 165 -14.80 3.62 -12.12
C ARG A 165 -14.54 2.36 -12.94
N ALA A 166 -15.22 1.29 -12.57
CA ALA A 166 -14.96 -0.04 -13.09
C ALA A 166 -15.21 -0.16 -14.59
N GLU A 167 -16.15 0.60 -15.18
CA GLU A 167 -16.42 0.55 -16.62
C GLU A 167 -15.23 1.07 -17.44
N TYR A 168 -14.73 2.27 -17.14
CA TYR A 168 -13.56 2.85 -17.79
C TYR A 168 -12.30 2.00 -17.54
N LEU A 169 -12.13 1.50 -16.32
CA LEU A 169 -10.99 0.63 -16.02
C LEU A 169 -11.04 -0.67 -16.85
N LYS A 170 -12.20 -1.33 -16.95
CA LYS A 170 -12.35 -2.58 -17.72
C LYS A 170 -12.15 -2.36 -19.21
N ASP A 171 -12.70 -1.29 -19.76
CA ASP A 171 -12.56 -0.95 -21.18
C ASP A 171 -11.09 -0.66 -21.52
N TYR A 172 -10.39 0.10 -20.68
CA TYR A 172 -8.96 0.37 -20.84
C TYR A 172 -8.13 -0.91 -20.80
N LEU A 173 -8.36 -1.77 -19.82
CA LEU A 173 -7.66 -3.06 -19.69
C LEU A 173 -7.91 -3.97 -20.90
N ALA A 174 -9.14 -4.03 -21.38
CA ALA A 174 -9.51 -4.79 -22.58
C ALA A 174 -8.79 -4.25 -23.82
N ALA A 175 -8.75 -2.94 -24.01
CA ALA A 175 -8.05 -2.29 -25.12
C ALA A 175 -6.54 -2.57 -25.09
N ARG A 176 -5.96 -2.71 -23.89
CA ARG A 176 -4.53 -3.02 -23.68
C ARG A 176 -4.20 -4.51 -23.67
N ASN A 177 -5.18 -5.40 -23.89
CA ASN A 177 -5.04 -6.85 -23.71
C ASN A 177 -4.37 -7.21 -22.37
N ALA A 178 -4.91 -6.65 -21.30
CA ALA A 178 -4.34 -6.75 -19.96
C ALA A 178 -5.42 -7.03 -18.90
N ALA A 179 -4.97 -7.35 -17.68
CA ALA A 179 -5.80 -7.53 -16.50
C ALA A 179 -5.27 -6.68 -15.34
N LEU A 180 -6.15 -6.31 -14.40
CA LEU A 180 -5.72 -5.67 -13.16
C LEU A 180 -5.40 -6.73 -12.12
N ARG A 181 -4.18 -6.72 -11.58
CA ARG A 181 -3.85 -7.41 -10.34
C ARG A 181 -4.03 -6.42 -9.20
N LEU A 182 -4.87 -6.80 -8.23
CA LEU A 182 -5.09 -6.05 -7.01
C LEU A 182 -4.36 -6.75 -5.87
N TYR A 183 -3.55 -5.96 -5.19
CA TYR A 183 -2.97 -6.29 -3.91
C TYR A 183 -3.76 -5.47 -2.90
N TYR A 184 -4.40 -6.09 -1.92
CA TYR A 184 -5.00 -5.34 -0.82
C TYR A 184 -4.80 -5.99 0.54
N TYR A 185 -4.76 -5.15 1.57
CA TYR A 185 -4.71 -5.53 2.97
C TYR A 185 -5.87 -4.86 3.71
N ARG A 186 -6.58 -5.65 4.53
CA ARG A 186 -7.64 -5.15 5.41
C ARG A 186 -7.34 -5.57 6.84
N GLN A 187 -7.52 -4.64 7.77
CA GLN A 187 -7.40 -4.88 9.19
C GLN A 187 -8.60 -4.30 9.91
N ARG A 188 -9.12 -5.01 10.91
CA ARG A 188 -9.98 -4.45 11.93
C ARG A 188 -9.33 -4.66 13.28
N ARG A 189 -9.28 -3.59 14.07
CA ARG A 189 -8.65 -3.56 15.40
C ARG A 189 -9.60 -2.91 16.38
N ALA A 190 -9.62 -3.41 17.61
CA ALA A 190 -10.26 -2.75 18.72
C ALA A 190 -9.52 -3.01 20.04
N ILE A 191 -9.56 -2.04 20.95
CA ILE A 191 -9.06 -2.22 22.32
C ILE A 191 -10.24 -2.42 23.26
N LEU A 192 -10.28 -3.59 23.90
CA LEU A 192 -11.35 -4.02 24.78
C LEU A 192 -10.87 -4.05 26.24
N GLN A 193 -11.78 -3.75 27.17
CA GLN A 193 -11.48 -3.80 28.60
C GLN A 193 -11.28 -5.24 29.11
N HIS A 194 -11.95 -6.19 28.48
CA HIS A 194 -11.92 -7.60 28.84
C HIS A 194 -11.78 -8.44 27.59
N ASP A 195 -11.16 -9.60 27.75
CA ASP A 195 -11.10 -10.63 26.72
C ASP A 195 -12.54 -10.97 26.25
N PRO A 196 -12.84 -10.84 24.94
CA PRO A 196 -14.18 -11.06 24.41
C PRO A 196 -14.60 -12.54 24.40
N LYS A 197 -13.69 -13.48 24.70
CA LYS A 197 -13.94 -14.93 24.72
C LYS A 197 -14.48 -15.47 23.39
N PHE A 198 -13.98 -14.94 22.28
CA PHE A 198 -14.28 -15.47 20.95
C PHE A 198 -13.59 -16.81 20.73
N ASP A 199 -14.25 -17.69 19.97
CA ASP A 199 -13.77 -19.04 19.67
C ASP A 199 -12.94 -19.01 18.38
N TRP A 200 -11.71 -18.50 18.48
CA TRP A 200 -10.76 -18.42 17.35
C TRP A 200 -9.76 -19.60 17.37
N PRO A 201 -9.28 -20.05 16.20
CA PRO A 201 -8.27 -21.08 16.10
C PRO A 201 -6.99 -20.73 16.86
N GLU A 202 -6.32 -21.73 17.45
CA GLU A 202 -5.06 -21.54 18.19
C GLU A 202 -3.92 -21.05 17.30
N ASP A 203 -3.93 -21.38 16.01
CA ASP A 203 -2.96 -20.93 15.01
C ASP A 203 -3.34 -19.57 14.38
N PHE A 204 -4.43 -18.96 14.85
CA PHE A 204 -4.95 -17.67 14.42
C PHE A 204 -5.41 -17.60 12.95
N SER A 205 -5.32 -18.70 12.20
CA SER A 205 -5.58 -18.71 10.75
C SER A 205 -7.04 -19.06 10.46
N LEU A 206 -7.73 -18.18 9.74
CA LEU A 206 -9.09 -18.42 9.25
C LEU A 206 -9.14 -18.79 7.77
N VAL A 207 -8.19 -18.26 6.99
CA VAL A 207 -8.02 -18.54 5.56
C VAL A 207 -6.52 -18.56 5.28
N SER A 208 -6.07 -19.57 4.53
CA SER A 208 -4.68 -19.71 4.10
C SER A 208 -4.65 -20.30 2.69
N GLU A 209 -4.86 -19.45 1.69
CA GLU A 209 -4.76 -19.73 0.27
C GLU A 209 -3.55 -18.97 -0.33
N PRO A 210 -3.01 -19.38 -1.50
CA PRO A 210 -1.77 -18.77 -2.05
C PRO A 210 -1.80 -17.25 -2.23
N ASN A 211 -2.97 -16.67 -2.53
CA ASN A 211 -3.15 -15.23 -2.77
C ASN A 211 -4.19 -14.61 -1.83
N ASP A 212 -4.63 -15.32 -0.80
CA ASP A 212 -5.63 -14.85 0.16
C ASP A 212 -5.36 -15.45 1.55
N SER A 213 -5.06 -14.59 2.51
CA SER A 213 -4.82 -14.98 3.90
C SER A 213 -5.64 -14.11 4.85
N LEU A 214 -6.17 -14.75 5.90
CA LEU A 214 -6.92 -14.07 6.93
C LEU A 214 -6.52 -14.63 8.29
N GLU A 215 -6.11 -13.73 9.18
CA GLU A 215 -5.71 -14.06 10.53
C GLU A 215 -6.51 -13.24 11.55
N VAL A 216 -6.70 -13.80 12.74
CA VAL A 216 -7.32 -13.14 13.90
C VAL A 216 -6.44 -13.28 15.11
N ARG A 217 -6.14 -12.16 15.78
CA ARG A 217 -5.24 -12.14 16.93
C ARG A 217 -5.91 -11.42 18.10
N CYS A 218 -5.80 -12.00 19.30
CA CYS A 218 -6.21 -11.37 20.55
C CYS A 218 -5.06 -11.45 21.53
N HIS A 219 -4.59 -10.30 22.00
CA HIS A 219 -3.49 -10.22 22.95
C HIS A 219 -3.80 -9.22 24.04
N GLU A 220 -3.26 -9.48 25.23
CA GLU A 220 -3.17 -8.48 26.29
C GLU A 220 -2.11 -7.45 25.91
N ILE A 221 -2.40 -6.18 26.16
CA ILE A 221 -1.50 -5.05 25.93
C ILE A 221 -1.42 -4.22 27.21
N ASP A 222 -0.29 -3.56 27.42
CA ASP A 222 -0.14 -2.60 28.52
C ASP A 222 -0.63 -1.19 28.12
N ALA A 223 -0.44 -0.21 29.01
CA ALA A 223 -0.87 1.17 28.78
C ALA A 223 -0.15 1.89 27.61
N SER A 224 0.98 1.36 27.14
CA SER A 224 1.70 1.85 25.95
C SER A 224 1.18 1.24 24.65
N GLY A 225 0.40 0.16 24.74
CA GLY A 225 -0.13 -0.57 23.61
C GLY A 225 0.81 -1.67 23.11
N ASP A 226 1.89 -1.94 23.83
CA ASP A 226 2.82 -3.02 23.56
C ASP A 226 2.41 -4.28 24.33
N PHE A 227 2.96 -5.43 23.90
CA PHE A 227 2.79 -6.66 24.66
C PHE A 227 3.52 -6.53 26.01
N PRO A 228 2.93 -6.99 27.12
CA PRO A 228 3.59 -6.96 28.41
C PRO A 228 4.99 -7.60 28.35
N GLY A 229 6.02 -6.87 28.79
CA GLY A 229 7.41 -7.32 28.78
C GLY A 229 8.17 -7.09 27.46
N THR A 230 7.61 -6.32 26.52
CA THR A 230 8.32 -5.91 25.30
C THR A 230 9.53 -5.05 25.67
N THR A 231 10.71 -5.43 25.15
CA THR A 231 11.95 -4.66 25.29
C THR A 231 12.26 -4.01 23.95
N TRP A 232 12.60 -2.73 23.95
CA TRP A 232 13.05 -2.04 22.76
C TRP A 232 14.58 -1.92 22.73
N ALA A 233 15.14 -1.97 21.53
CA ALA A 233 16.55 -1.68 21.29
C ALA A 233 16.66 -0.65 20.17
N VAL A 234 17.36 0.45 20.43
CA VAL A 234 17.71 1.44 19.41
C VAL A 234 19.08 1.07 18.87
N PHE A 235 19.16 0.79 17.57
CA PHE A 235 20.40 0.64 16.84
C PHE A 235 20.70 1.94 16.10
N LYS A 236 21.88 2.50 16.33
CA LYS A 236 22.44 3.59 15.54
C LYS A 236 23.50 3.00 14.63
N ALA A 237 23.44 3.32 13.35
CA ALA A 237 24.50 3.03 12.39
C ALA A 237 24.94 4.34 11.76
N TRP A 238 26.26 4.53 11.59
CA TRP A 238 26.81 5.67 10.89
C TRP A 238 28.06 5.26 10.13
N ARG A 239 28.31 5.95 9.01
CA ARG A 239 29.53 5.83 8.22
C ARG A 239 30.69 6.52 8.92
N THR A 240 31.88 5.95 8.86
CA THR A 240 33.11 6.52 9.43
C THR A 240 34.07 7.08 8.39
N ASP A 241 33.77 6.91 7.11
CA ASP A 241 34.61 7.27 5.98
C ASP A 241 34.24 8.61 5.33
N VAL A 242 33.23 9.30 5.88
CA VAL A 242 32.76 10.59 5.37
C VAL A 242 33.42 11.71 6.18
N ASP A 243 34.26 12.52 5.53
CA ASP A 243 34.82 13.73 6.12
C ASP A 243 33.77 14.86 6.07
N ALA A 244 33.45 15.41 7.25
CA ALA A 244 32.44 16.46 7.38
C ALA A 244 32.94 17.83 6.92
N ASP A 245 34.26 17.99 6.76
CA ASP A 245 34.89 19.24 6.31
C ASP A 245 35.09 19.27 4.78
N GLU A 246 34.77 18.19 4.06
CA GLU A 246 34.76 18.17 2.60
C GLU A 246 33.55 18.92 2.03
N GLU A 247 33.77 19.79 1.03
CA GLU A 247 32.70 20.54 0.37
C GLU A 247 31.70 19.64 -0.39
N VAL A 248 32.15 18.46 -0.85
CA VAL A 248 31.31 17.44 -1.49
C VAL A 248 31.78 16.08 -0.98
N PRO A 249 31.15 15.55 0.09
CA PRO A 249 31.57 14.28 0.65
C PRO A 249 31.33 13.13 -0.33
N ASP A 250 32.31 12.25 -0.49
CA ASP A 250 32.23 11.09 -1.37
C ASP A 250 31.46 9.93 -0.72
N PHE A 251 30.35 9.51 -1.34
CA PHE A 251 29.53 8.38 -0.90
C PHE A 251 29.64 7.15 -1.81
N SER A 252 30.49 7.19 -2.83
CA SER A 252 30.54 6.19 -3.92
C SER A 252 31.03 4.80 -3.50
N LEU A 253 31.79 4.72 -2.40
CA LEU A 253 32.27 3.46 -1.85
C LEU A 253 31.22 2.86 -0.89
N HIS A 254 30.85 1.61 -1.13
CA HIS A 254 30.05 0.78 -0.24
C HIS A 254 30.94 -0.32 0.32
N ASP A 255 31.53 -0.08 1.49
CA ASP A 255 32.34 -1.07 2.21
C ASP A 255 31.78 -1.24 3.64
N ASP A 256 31.52 -2.48 4.03
CA ASP A 256 31.01 -2.83 5.36
C ASP A 256 32.02 -2.48 6.46
N GLU A 257 33.32 -2.41 6.14
CA GLU A 257 34.36 -1.99 7.10
C GLU A 257 34.27 -0.51 7.50
N ALA A 258 33.58 0.31 6.69
CA ALA A 258 33.41 1.75 6.92
C ALA A 258 32.15 2.12 7.74
N THR A 259 31.49 1.13 8.35
CA THR A 259 30.25 1.32 9.14
C THR A 259 30.49 1.01 10.62
N LYS A 260 30.12 1.93 11.51
CA LYS A 260 30.04 1.66 12.96
C LYS A 260 28.61 1.61 13.43
N THR A 261 28.35 0.72 14.38
CA THR A 261 27.04 0.56 15.02
C THR A 261 27.13 0.72 16.53
N GLY A 262 26.05 1.21 17.14
CA GLY A 262 25.88 1.27 18.58
C GLY A 262 24.45 0.91 18.95
N SER A 263 24.26 0.14 20.02
CA SER A 263 22.95 -0.24 20.52
C SER A 263 22.72 0.27 21.93
N VAL A 264 21.49 0.68 22.21
CA VAL A 264 20.99 0.94 23.57
C VAL A 264 19.71 0.15 23.73
N ALA A 265 19.68 -0.75 24.71
CA ALA A 265 18.49 -1.48 25.11
C ALA A 265 17.96 -0.91 26.43
N GLN A 266 16.66 -0.64 26.50
CA GLN A 266 15.99 -0.24 27.72
C GLN A 266 14.81 -1.16 27.95
N ILE A 267 14.77 -1.74 29.15
CA ILE A 267 13.66 -2.57 29.63
C ILE A 267 12.60 -1.60 30.17
N VAL A 268 11.37 -1.70 29.66
CA VAL A 268 10.20 -0.97 30.18
C VAL A 268 9.42 -1.89 31.11
#